data_AF-A0A2H6FS88-F1
#
_entry.id   AF-A0A2H6FS88-F1
#
_cell.length_a   1.000
_cell.length_b   1.000
_cell.length_c   1.000
_cell.angle_alpha   90.00
_cell.angle_beta   90.00
_cell.angle_gamma   90.00
#
_symmetry.space_group_name_H-M   'P 1'
#
loop_
_entity.id
_entity.type
_entity.pdbx_description
1 polymer ?
#
loop_
_entity_poly.entity_id
_entity_poly.type
_entity_poly.pdbx_seq_one_letter_code
_entity_poly.pdbx_strand_id
1 'polypeptide(L)'
;MFCIPRIRPICITKADWVNHRPNPRFAIYDPGTPQDEKDDVVLDKETRLVWERAPNAETKKWDAAILYSYTKTVAGRKGWRLPTIEELLSLVDPTQSDPTLPVGHPFINIKLDRFYWSSTLGMSSLPEYSWGYDFSNADTSNCLKSNKYYVWLVRGGYGHDYPY
;
A
#
# COMPACT_ATOMS: atom_id res chain seq x y z
N MET A 1 24.37 -18.73 26.49
CA MET A 1 24.61 -18.02 25.22
C MET A 1 23.45 -17.05 25.04
N PHE A 2 23.62 -15.80 25.49
CA PHE A 2 22.57 -14.78 25.39
C PHE A 2 22.63 -14.18 24.00
N CYS A 3 21.66 -14.49 23.14
CA CYS A 3 21.47 -13.74 21.90
C CYS A 3 21.08 -12.32 22.27
N ILE A 4 21.98 -11.38 21.99
CA ILE A 4 21.67 -9.94 22.07
C ILE A 4 20.58 -9.69 21.01
N PRO A 5 19.40 -9.18 21.38
CA PRO A 5 18.39 -8.82 20.39
C PRO A 5 19.00 -7.74 19.49
N ARG A 6 19.09 -8.00 18.18
CA ARG A 6 19.43 -6.97 17.20
C ARG A 6 18.48 -5.80 17.43
N ILE A 7 19.05 -4.67 17.87
CA ILE A 7 18.35 -3.39 17.92
C ILE A 7 17.78 -3.17 16.52
N ARG A 8 16.44 -3.01 16.41
CA ARG A 8 15.79 -2.79 15.12
C ARG A 8 16.44 -1.56 14.47
N PRO A 9 17.12 -1.70 13.32
CA PRO A 9 17.59 -0.53 12.62
C PRO A 9 16.35 0.30 12.23
N ILE A 10 16.42 1.61 12.46
CA ILE A 10 15.38 2.58 12.10
C ILE A 10 15.15 2.61 10.58
N CYS A 11 16.09 2.05 9.81
CA CYS A 11 16.12 2.02 8.35
C CYS A 11 16.09 0.57 7.84
N ILE A 12 15.08 0.22 7.04
CA ILE A 12 15.10 -0.93 6.13
C ILE A 12 16.24 -0.69 5.14
N THR A 13 17.13 -1.66 5.07
CA THR A 13 18.29 -1.66 4.20
C THR A 13 18.05 -2.52 2.96
N LYS A 14 18.97 -2.45 2.00
CA LYS A 14 18.93 -3.30 0.81
C LYS A 14 18.85 -4.80 1.14
N ALA A 15 19.53 -5.21 2.20
CA ALA A 15 19.65 -6.62 2.58
C ALA A 15 18.33 -7.22 3.07
N ASP A 16 17.36 -6.37 3.44
CA ASP A 16 16.10 -6.81 4.03
C ASP A 16 15.01 -7.03 2.96
N TRP A 17 15.32 -6.89 1.67
CA TRP A 17 14.37 -7.12 0.58
C TRP A 17 14.59 -8.47 -0.09
N VAL A 18 13.55 -9.29 -0.12
CA VAL A 18 13.55 -10.60 -0.78
C VAL A 18 12.67 -10.56 -2.01
N ASN A 19 13.22 -10.96 -3.16
CA ASN A 19 12.48 -11.03 -4.41
C ASN A 19 11.28 -11.99 -4.29
N HIS A 20 10.10 -11.51 -4.66
CA HIS A 20 8.92 -12.35 -4.71
C HIS A 20 9.00 -13.26 -5.94
N ARG A 21 9.23 -14.55 -5.73
CA ARG A 21 9.46 -15.50 -6.84
C ARG A 21 8.25 -15.66 -7.78
N PRO A 22 6.99 -15.72 -7.28
CA PRO A 22 5.82 -15.82 -8.15
C PRO A 22 5.67 -14.64 -9.12
N ASN A 23 6.14 -13.45 -8.72
CA ASN A 23 6.13 -12.27 -9.59
C ASN A 23 7.36 -11.38 -9.32
N PRO A 24 8.34 -11.34 -10.23
CA PRO A 24 9.62 -10.67 -10.01
C PRO A 24 9.50 -9.14 -9.91
N ARG A 25 8.36 -8.57 -10.34
CA ARG A 25 8.06 -7.14 -10.16
C ARG A 25 8.10 -6.75 -8.68
N PHE A 26 7.73 -7.65 -7.79
CA PHE A 26 7.63 -7.36 -6.37
C PHE A 26 8.81 -7.89 -5.56
N ALA A 27 9.07 -7.24 -4.43
CA ALA A 27 9.89 -7.77 -3.34
C ALA A 27 9.15 -7.59 -2.01
N ILE A 28 9.32 -8.55 -1.10
CA ILE A 28 8.74 -8.52 0.25
C ILE A 28 9.85 -8.15 1.23
N TYR A 29 9.50 -7.35 2.22
CA TYR A 29 10.39 -7.06 3.34
C TYR A 29 10.55 -8.29 4.24
N ASP A 30 11.79 -8.68 4.51
CA ASP A 30 12.18 -9.76 5.43
C ASP A 30 13.33 -9.26 6.32
N PRO A 31 13.04 -8.83 7.56
CA PRO A 31 14.08 -8.40 8.51
C PRO A 31 14.90 -9.57 9.10
N GLY A 32 14.64 -10.82 8.71
CA GLY A 32 15.26 -12.00 9.30
C GLY A 32 14.74 -12.34 10.71
N THR A 33 13.61 -11.74 11.10
CA THR A 33 12.91 -12.03 12.36
C THR A 33 11.43 -12.30 12.07
N PRO A 34 10.75 -13.17 12.83
CA PRO A 34 9.33 -13.39 12.67
C PRO A 34 8.54 -12.07 12.79
N GLN A 35 7.78 -11.73 11.76
CA GLN A 35 6.92 -10.55 11.70
C GLN A 35 5.48 -10.98 11.39
N ASP A 36 4.51 -10.19 11.84
CA ASP A 36 3.12 -10.36 11.42
C ASP A 36 3.02 -9.90 9.96
N GLU A 37 2.57 -10.79 9.06
CA GLU A 37 2.42 -10.48 7.63
C GLU A 37 1.50 -9.28 7.36
N LYS A 38 0.63 -8.94 8.33
CA LYS A 38 -0.22 -7.75 8.27
C LYS A 38 0.52 -6.44 8.50
N ASP A 39 1.70 -6.50 9.11
CA ASP A 39 2.58 -5.36 9.37
C ASP A 39 3.77 -5.32 8.40
N ASP A 40 3.70 -6.10 7.32
CA ASP A 40 4.73 -6.16 6.28
C ASP A 40 4.51 -5.12 5.17
N VAL A 41 5.57 -4.91 4.41
CA VAL A 41 5.59 -4.01 3.25
C VAL A 41 6.08 -4.73 2.00
N VAL A 42 5.60 -4.26 0.86
CA VAL A 42 5.93 -4.77 -0.48
C VAL A 42 6.54 -3.65 -1.29
N LEU A 43 7.70 -3.91 -1.88
CA LEU A 43 8.31 -3.02 -2.86
C LEU A 43 7.84 -3.41 -4.25
N ASP A 44 7.23 -2.46 -4.96
CA ASP A 44 7.03 -2.53 -6.41
C ASP A 44 8.28 -1.96 -7.10
N LYS A 45 9.03 -2.81 -7.81
CA LYS A 45 10.29 -2.42 -8.45
C LYS A 45 10.08 -1.60 -9.71
N GLU A 46 8.92 -1.71 -10.35
CA GLU A 46 8.60 -0.96 -11.57
C GLU A 46 8.39 0.52 -11.26
N THR A 47 7.57 0.80 -10.24
CA THR A 47 7.27 2.17 -9.80
C THR A 47 8.21 2.70 -8.72
N ARG A 48 8.99 1.81 -8.09
CA ARG A 48 9.84 2.09 -6.92
C ARG A 48 9.05 2.61 -5.71
N LEU A 49 7.80 2.19 -5.61
CA LEU A 49 6.91 2.49 -4.49
C LEU A 49 6.88 1.34 -3.50
N VAL A 50 6.79 1.68 -2.22
CA VAL A 50 6.60 0.72 -1.13
C VAL A 50 5.16 0.80 -0.67
N TRP A 51 4.51 -0.34 -0.62
CA TRP A 51 3.10 -0.51 -0.31
C TRP A 51 2.93 -1.34 0.96
N GLU A 52 1.82 -1.13 1.66
CA GLU A 52 1.41 -2.09 2.69
C GLU A 52 1.12 -3.45 2.04
N ARG A 53 1.63 -4.53 2.62
CA ARG A 53 1.33 -5.89 2.16
C ARG A 53 -0.14 -6.24 2.39
N ALA A 54 -0.68 -5.79 3.53
CA ALA A 54 -2.07 -5.93 3.91
C ALA A 54 -2.71 -4.54 4.08
N PRO A 55 -3.63 -4.13 3.19
CA PRO A 55 -4.37 -2.88 3.37
C PRO A 55 -5.18 -2.89 4.67
N ASN A 56 -5.54 -1.70 5.15
CA ASN A 56 -6.33 -1.61 6.36
C ASN A 56 -7.71 -2.26 6.16
N ALA A 57 -8.06 -3.20 7.06
CA ALA A 57 -9.35 -3.90 7.02
C ALA A 57 -10.53 -3.00 7.42
N GLU A 58 -10.27 -1.85 8.05
CA GLU A 58 -11.30 -0.89 8.41
C GLU A 58 -11.45 0.21 7.35
N THR A 59 -12.70 0.56 7.07
CA THR A 59 -13.02 1.69 6.20
C THR A 59 -13.00 3.01 6.97
N LYS A 60 -12.54 4.08 6.32
CA LYS A 60 -12.43 5.43 6.92
C LYS A 60 -13.01 6.49 5.98
N LYS A 61 -13.45 7.61 6.54
CA LYS A 61 -13.75 8.82 5.75
C LYS A 61 -12.48 9.38 5.15
N TRP A 62 -12.58 10.15 4.07
CA TRP A 62 -11.39 10.62 3.34
C TRP A 62 -10.42 11.42 4.23
N ASP A 63 -10.90 12.42 4.96
CA ASP A 63 -10.05 13.22 5.86
C ASP A 63 -9.41 12.37 6.96
N ALA A 64 -10.18 11.42 7.50
CA ALA A 64 -9.69 10.48 8.51
C ALA A 64 -8.67 9.48 7.92
N ALA A 65 -8.80 9.11 6.65
CA ALA A 65 -7.86 8.25 5.94
C ALA A 65 -6.51 8.96 5.73
N ILE A 66 -6.54 10.25 5.40
CA ILE A 66 -5.33 11.09 5.32
C ILE A 66 -4.64 11.14 6.68
N LEU A 67 -5.35 11.52 7.75
CA LEU A 67 -4.77 11.57 9.09
C LEU A 67 -4.25 10.21 9.58
N TYR A 68 -4.98 9.15 9.25
CA TYR A 68 -4.57 7.78 9.54
C TYR A 68 -3.25 7.43 8.83
N SER A 69 -3.06 7.85 7.57
CA SER A 69 -1.83 7.57 6.85
C SER A 69 -0.59 8.17 7.53
N TYR A 70 -0.68 9.38 8.09
CA TYR A 70 0.45 10.01 8.76
C TYR A 70 0.80 9.38 10.12
N THR A 71 -0.18 8.80 10.79
CA THR A 71 -0.04 8.27 12.15
C THR A 71 0.22 6.78 12.20
N LYS A 72 -0.22 6.03 11.18
CA LYS A 72 0.00 4.59 11.08
C LYS A 72 1.49 4.28 11.01
N THR A 73 1.89 3.24 11.72
CA THR A 73 3.23 2.67 11.65
C THR A 73 3.10 1.29 11.02
N VAL A 74 3.86 1.02 9.96
CA VAL A 74 3.90 -0.29 9.29
C VAL A 74 5.36 -0.69 9.10
N ALA A 75 5.69 -1.94 9.44
CA ALA A 75 7.07 -2.45 9.47
C ALA A 75 8.02 -1.52 10.25
N GLY A 76 7.53 -0.96 11.38
CA GLY A 76 8.28 -0.02 12.21
C GLY A 76 8.48 1.38 11.62
N ARG A 77 7.79 1.73 10.51
CA ARG A 77 7.95 3.01 9.80
C ARG A 77 6.69 3.85 9.79
N LYS A 78 6.87 5.16 9.92
CA LYS A 78 5.83 6.20 9.76
C LYS A 78 6.03 6.98 8.47
N GLY A 79 5.16 7.96 8.21
CA GLY A 79 5.23 8.82 7.03
C GLY A 79 4.67 8.13 5.79
N TRP A 80 3.63 7.33 6.00
CA TRP A 80 2.82 6.79 4.93
C TRP A 80 1.88 7.88 4.41
N ARG A 81 1.40 7.70 3.20
CA ARG A 81 0.38 8.56 2.59
C ARG A 81 -0.66 7.73 1.85
N LEU A 82 -1.77 8.38 1.52
CA LEU A 82 -2.67 7.82 0.52
C LEU A 82 -2.01 7.85 -0.87
N PRO A 83 -2.22 6.80 -1.69
CA PRO A 83 -1.73 6.76 -3.06
C PRO A 83 -2.50 7.74 -3.93
N THR A 84 -1.92 8.16 -5.04
CA THR A 84 -2.67 8.83 -6.11
C THR A 84 -3.46 7.79 -6.91
N ILE A 85 -4.42 8.23 -7.71
CA ILE A 85 -5.21 7.29 -8.54
C ILE A 85 -4.32 6.60 -9.57
N GLU A 86 -3.33 7.31 -10.11
CA GLU A 86 -2.33 6.79 -11.03
C GLU A 86 -1.45 5.72 -10.38
N GLU A 87 -1.07 5.91 -9.12
CA GLU A 87 -0.31 4.91 -8.37
C GLU A 87 -1.13 3.65 -8.10
N LEU A 88 -2.41 3.78 -7.75
CA LEU A 88 -3.30 2.62 -7.62
C LEU A 88 -3.45 1.88 -8.95
N LEU A 89 -3.69 2.60 -10.04
CA LEU A 89 -3.81 2.03 -11.38
C LEU A 89 -2.50 1.39 -11.86
N SER A 90 -1.34 1.87 -11.41
CA SER A 90 -0.07 1.25 -11.77
C SER A 90 0.08 -0.17 -11.23
N LEU A 91 -0.56 -0.48 -10.08
CA LEU A 91 -0.57 -1.84 -9.51
C LEU A 91 -1.52 -2.78 -10.25
N VAL A 92 -2.45 -2.25 -11.03
CA VAL A 92 -3.54 -3.02 -11.62
C VAL A 92 -3.08 -3.74 -12.87
N ASP A 93 -3.52 -4.99 -13.01
CA ASP A 93 -3.46 -5.71 -14.28
C ASP A 93 -4.90 -5.88 -14.80
N PRO A 94 -5.32 -5.15 -15.84
CA PRO A 94 -6.69 -5.20 -16.35
C PRO A 94 -7.02 -6.53 -17.03
N THR A 95 -6.04 -7.41 -17.26
CA THR A 95 -6.28 -8.77 -17.76
C THR A 95 -6.71 -9.74 -16.67
N GLN A 96 -6.59 -9.34 -15.39
CA GLN A 96 -7.00 -10.12 -14.23
C GLN A 96 -8.35 -9.64 -13.68
N SER A 97 -9.09 -10.55 -13.05
CA SER A 97 -10.38 -10.26 -12.42
C SER A 97 -10.38 -10.82 -10.99
N ASP A 98 -10.86 -10.04 -10.03
CA ASP A 98 -11.07 -10.43 -8.62
C ASP A 98 -9.86 -11.09 -7.90
N PRO A 99 -8.81 -10.32 -7.52
CA PRO A 99 -8.60 -8.90 -7.74
C PRO A 99 -8.00 -8.59 -9.11
N THR A 100 -8.17 -7.35 -9.56
CA THR A 100 -7.50 -6.79 -10.75
C THR A 100 -6.02 -6.50 -10.51
N LEU A 101 -5.29 -7.44 -9.91
CA LEU A 101 -3.87 -7.34 -9.59
C LEU A 101 -3.07 -8.40 -10.37
N PRO A 102 -1.79 -8.13 -10.70
CA PRO A 102 -0.93 -9.06 -11.42
C PRO A 102 -0.88 -10.44 -10.76
N VAL A 103 -0.87 -11.49 -11.59
CA VAL A 103 -0.74 -12.88 -11.13
C VAL A 103 0.49 -13.02 -10.23
N GLY A 104 0.32 -13.72 -9.11
CA GLY A 104 1.40 -13.93 -8.15
C GLY A 104 1.79 -12.65 -7.41
N HIS A 105 0.89 -11.68 -7.23
CA HIS A 105 1.16 -10.55 -6.35
C HIS A 105 1.32 -11.00 -4.87
N PRO A 106 2.17 -10.31 -4.08
CA PRO A 106 2.40 -10.67 -2.68
C PRO A 106 1.38 -10.08 -1.69
N PHE A 107 0.46 -9.24 -2.17
CA PHE A 107 -0.53 -8.57 -1.33
C PHE A 107 -1.57 -9.54 -0.76
N ILE A 108 -1.97 -9.28 0.49
CA ILE A 108 -2.91 -10.12 1.23
C ILE A 108 -4.05 -9.27 1.79
N ASN A 109 -5.16 -9.92 2.15
CA ASN A 109 -6.32 -9.25 2.76
C ASN A 109 -6.87 -8.07 1.93
N ILE A 110 -6.74 -8.14 0.60
CA ILE A 110 -7.42 -7.23 -0.31
C ILE A 110 -8.93 -7.44 -0.18
N LYS A 111 -9.68 -6.34 -0.06
CA LYS A 111 -11.13 -6.32 0.06
C LYS A 111 -11.71 -5.90 -1.29
N LEU A 112 -12.70 -6.64 -1.74
CA LEU A 112 -13.28 -6.51 -3.08
C LEU A 112 -14.73 -6.01 -3.05
N ASP A 113 -15.23 -5.63 -1.87
CA ASP A 113 -16.62 -5.18 -1.70
C ASP A 113 -16.79 -3.66 -1.76
N ARG A 114 -15.69 -2.89 -1.74
CA ARG A 114 -15.70 -1.41 -1.78
C ARG A 114 -14.44 -0.83 -2.41
N PHE A 115 -14.54 0.44 -2.81
CA PHE A 115 -13.43 1.26 -3.28
C PHE A 115 -12.32 1.44 -2.24
N TYR A 116 -11.13 1.74 -2.75
CA TYR A 116 -9.97 2.23 -2.01
C TYR A 116 -9.78 3.71 -2.26
N TRP A 117 -9.50 4.47 -1.20
CA TRP A 117 -9.27 5.90 -1.28
C TRP A 117 -8.00 6.26 -2.04
N SER A 118 -8.11 7.28 -2.89
CA SER A 118 -6.98 8.00 -3.47
C SER A 118 -6.81 9.38 -2.80
N SER A 119 -5.58 9.90 -2.86
CA SER A 119 -5.25 11.30 -2.56
C SER A 119 -5.61 12.26 -3.69
N THR A 120 -5.89 11.74 -4.90
CA THR A 120 -6.32 12.54 -6.04
C THR A 120 -7.69 13.16 -5.74
N LEU A 121 -7.74 14.50 -5.75
CA LEU A 121 -8.96 15.26 -5.54
C LEU A 121 -9.95 14.99 -6.68
N GLY A 122 -11.24 14.99 -6.36
CA GLY A 122 -12.30 14.96 -7.36
C GLY A 122 -12.26 16.18 -8.27
N MET A 123 -13.18 16.24 -9.24
CA MET A 123 -13.32 17.42 -10.11
C MET A 123 -13.43 18.70 -9.26
N SER A 124 -12.81 19.78 -9.71
CA SER A 124 -12.77 21.05 -8.97
C SER A 124 -14.16 21.63 -8.64
N SER A 125 -15.16 21.29 -9.44
CA SER A 125 -16.58 21.63 -9.23
C SER A 125 -17.27 20.81 -8.13
N LEU A 126 -16.61 19.78 -7.59
CA LEU A 126 -17.13 18.79 -6.66
C LEU A 126 -16.13 18.53 -5.51
N PRO A 127 -15.83 19.55 -4.67
CA PRO A 127 -14.81 19.46 -3.62
C PRO A 127 -15.10 18.41 -2.54
N GLU A 128 -16.36 17.98 -2.42
CA GLU A 128 -16.83 16.93 -1.52
C GLU A 128 -16.52 15.50 -2.01
N TYR A 129 -15.94 15.36 -3.21
CA TYR A 129 -15.55 14.09 -3.79
C TYR A 129 -14.03 13.91 -3.87
N SER A 130 -13.59 12.66 -3.84
CA SER A 130 -12.22 12.23 -4.15
C SER A 130 -12.26 10.93 -4.92
N TRP A 131 -11.24 10.67 -5.74
CA TRP A 131 -11.19 9.44 -6.52
C TRP A 131 -11.01 8.22 -5.63
N GLY A 132 -11.57 7.10 -6.08
CA GLY A 132 -11.30 5.79 -5.53
C GLY A 132 -11.25 4.74 -6.63
N TYR A 133 -10.62 3.61 -6.32
CA TYR A 133 -10.52 2.47 -7.23
C TYR A 133 -11.13 1.21 -6.61
N ASP A 134 -11.89 0.47 -7.40
CA ASP A 134 -12.49 -0.81 -7.03
C ASP A 134 -11.76 -1.96 -7.73
N PHE A 135 -11.12 -2.82 -6.93
CA PHE A 135 -10.34 -3.97 -7.41
C PHE A 135 -11.21 -5.18 -7.82
N SER A 136 -12.52 -5.15 -7.56
CA SER A 136 -13.45 -6.18 -8.06
C SER A 136 -13.82 -5.95 -9.52
N ASN A 137 -14.27 -4.72 -9.83
CA ASN A 137 -14.81 -4.36 -11.14
C ASN A 137 -13.82 -3.61 -12.04
N ALA A 138 -12.58 -3.45 -11.59
CA ALA A 138 -11.56 -2.65 -12.25
C ALA A 138 -11.96 -1.17 -12.49
N ASP A 139 -12.76 -0.59 -11.61
CA ASP A 139 -13.44 0.68 -11.86
C ASP A 139 -12.85 1.85 -11.05
N THR A 140 -12.81 3.03 -11.67
CA THR A 140 -12.43 4.30 -11.03
C THR A 140 -13.64 5.21 -10.91
N SER A 141 -13.94 5.70 -9.71
CA SER A 141 -15.10 6.57 -9.51
C SER A 141 -14.84 7.70 -8.50
N ASN A 142 -15.64 8.77 -8.61
CA ASN A 142 -15.65 9.86 -7.65
C ASN A 142 -16.47 9.45 -6.43
N CYS A 143 -15.79 9.33 -5.29
CA CYS A 143 -16.34 8.88 -4.03
C CYS A 143 -16.59 10.07 -3.07
N LEU A 144 -17.78 10.15 -2.50
CA LEU A 144 -18.13 11.15 -1.48
C LEU A 144 -17.22 11.03 -0.25
N LYS A 145 -16.54 12.11 0.13
CA LYS A 145 -15.60 12.15 1.28
C LYS A 145 -16.26 11.82 2.62
N SER A 146 -17.58 11.97 2.71
CA SER A 146 -18.39 11.62 3.89
C SER A 146 -18.60 10.11 4.06
N ASN A 147 -18.45 9.32 2.99
CA ASN A 147 -18.56 7.86 3.01
C ASN A 147 -17.27 7.22 3.54
N LYS A 148 -17.36 5.94 3.91
CA LYS A 148 -16.22 5.15 4.38
C LYS A 148 -15.79 4.15 3.32
N TYR A 149 -14.52 4.20 2.95
CA TYR A 149 -13.86 3.30 1.99
C TYR A 149 -12.53 2.80 2.54
N TYR A 150 -11.95 1.81 1.87
CA TYR A 150 -10.70 1.18 2.31
C TYR A 150 -9.50 2.11 2.14
N VAL A 151 -8.47 1.83 2.93
CA VAL A 151 -7.23 2.61 2.95
C VAL A 151 -6.08 1.67 2.68
N TRP A 152 -5.38 1.92 1.59
CA TRP A 152 -4.15 1.22 1.23
C TRP A 152 -3.04 2.24 1.19
N LEU A 153 -2.09 2.12 2.10
CA LEU A 153 -1.05 3.14 2.17
C LEU A 153 0.10 2.83 1.23
N VAL A 154 0.66 3.92 0.70
CA VAL A 154 1.87 3.90 -0.11
C VAL A 154 2.89 4.85 0.48
N ARG A 155 4.14 4.57 0.16
CA ARG A 155 5.30 5.38 0.48
C ARG A 155 6.23 5.37 -0.72
N GLY A 156 6.73 6.54 -1.12
CA GLY A 156 7.58 6.65 -2.32
C GLY A 156 8.41 7.92 -2.36
N GLY A 157 9.46 7.88 -3.21
CA GLY A 157 10.22 9.04 -3.70
C GLY A 157 11.53 9.34 -2.98
N TYR A 158 12.65 8.84 -3.52
CA TYR A 158 14.06 9.22 -3.24
C TYR A 158 14.56 9.18 -1.78
N GLY A 159 15.50 8.26 -1.50
CA GLY A 159 16.64 8.58 -0.63
C GLY A 159 16.88 7.77 0.64
N HIS A 160 16.00 6.89 1.12
CA HIS A 160 16.31 6.13 2.36
C HIS A 160 15.69 4.74 2.50
N ASP A 161 14.80 4.36 1.59
CA ASP A 161 14.00 3.12 1.68
C ASP A 161 14.20 2.19 0.47
N TYR A 162 15.10 2.58 -0.42
CA TYR A 162 15.34 1.92 -1.69
C TYR A 162 16.65 1.10 -1.62
N PRO A 163 16.65 -0.14 -2.13
CA PRO A 163 17.84 -0.98 -2.16
C PRO A 163 18.94 -0.58 -3.16
N TYR A 164 18.79 0.44 -4.02
CA TYR A 164 19.80 0.73 -5.07
C TYR A 164 20.24 2.19 -5.19
#